data_AF-A0A2R7KZ13-F1
#
_entry.id   AF-A0A2R7KZ13-F1
#
_cell.length_a   1.000
_cell.length_b   1.000
_cell.length_c   1.000
_cell.angle_alpha   90.00
_cell.angle_beta   90.00
_cell.angle_gamma   90.00
#
_symmetry.space_group_name_H-M   'P 1'
#
loop_
_entity.id
_entity.type
_entity.pdbx_description
1 polymer ?
#
loop_
_entity_poly.entity_id
_entity_poly.type
_entity_poly.pdbx_seq_one_letter_code
_entity_poly.pdbx_strand_id
1 'polypeptide(L)'
;TYFVTRIQLYNLPFFGAVVMNFVFPLLILINTDFKRLSWVIVMAGVVILLGHYVDFFNMIMPGTVGDKWFIGVSEIASILFFLGLFIFVVFTALTKAPLLAKRNPFIEESKHFHY
;
A
#
# COMPACT_ATOMS: atom_id res chain seq x y z
N THR A 1 -4.76 15.49 24.02
CA THR A 1 -3.30 15.32 23.87
C THR A 1 -2.90 14.48 22.66
N TYR A 2 -3.69 13.47 22.24
CA TYR A 2 -3.37 12.57 21.11
C TYR A 2 -2.97 13.26 19.79
N PHE A 3 -3.75 14.24 19.33
CA PHE A 3 -3.48 14.96 18.07
C PHE A 3 -2.41 16.05 18.22
N VAL A 4 -2.31 16.67 19.39
CA VAL A 4 -1.36 17.76 19.64
C VAL A 4 0.08 17.25 19.46
N THR A 5 0.42 16.11 20.06
CA THR A 5 1.77 15.54 19.95
C THR A 5 2.10 15.09 18.53
N ARG A 6 1.13 14.55 17.79
CA ARG A 6 1.31 14.11 16.40
C ARG A 6 1.46 15.28 15.43
N ILE A 7 0.67 16.34 15.58
CA ILE A 7 0.78 17.53 14.74
C ILE A 7 2.10 18.26 15.00
N GLN A 8 2.54 18.35 16.26
CA GLN A 8 3.78 19.06 16.60
C GLN A 8 5.05 18.26 16.26
N LEU A 9 5.07 16.94 16.47
CA LEU A 9 6.28 16.12 16.30
C LEU A 9 6.32 15.36 14.96
N TYR A 10 5.18 15.08 14.34
CA TYR A 10 5.04 14.26 13.12
C TYR A 10 4.26 15.01 12.03
N ASN A 11 4.43 16.34 11.94
CA ASN A 11 3.67 17.20 11.03
C ASN A 11 3.67 16.68 9.57
N LEU A 12 4.86 16.45 9.01
CA LEU A 12 5.02 15.98 7.64
C LEU A 12 4.47 14.57 7.44
N PRO A 13 4.82 13.54 8.26
CA PRO A 13 4.19 12.23 8.16
C PRO A 13 2.65 12.27 8.29
N PHE A 14 2.12 13.11 9.17
CA PHE A 14 0.68 13.18 9.47
C PHE A 14 -0.12 13.73 8.28
N PHE A 15 0.27 14.88 7.73
CA PHE A 15 -0.42 15.43 6.55
C PHE A 15 -0.01 14.76 5.24
N GLY A 16 1.22 14.25 5.15
CA GLY A 16 1.70 13.49 4.00
C GLY A 16 0.87 12.23 3.77
N ALA A 17 0.49 11.52 4.83
CA ALA A 17 -0.40 10.37 4.76
C ALA A 17 -1.75 10.71 4.10
N VAL A 18 -2.34 11.86 4.44
CA VAL A 18 -3.60 12.34 3.83
C VAL A 18 -3.41 12.61 2.33
N VAL A 19 -2.32 13.27 1.95
CA VAL A 19 -2.06 13.57 0.52
C VAL A 19 -1.87 12.27 -0.28
N MET A 20 -1.10 11.32 0.26
CA MET A 20 -0.81 10.05 -0.42
C MET A 20 -2.02 9.14 -0.54
N ASN A 21 -2.85 9.04 0.52
CA ASN A 21 -3.99 8.12 0.56
C ASN A 21 -5.29 8.71 0.02
N PHE A 22 -5.39 10.04 -0.11
CA PHE A 22 -6.62 10.69 -0.57
C PHE A 22 -6.40 11.56 -1.80
N VAL A 23 -5.61 12.64 -1.69
CA VAL A 23 -5.49 13.64 -2.76
C VAL A 23 -4.92 13.02 -4.03
N PHE A 24 -3.88 12.21 -3.89
CA PHE A 24 -3.21 11.57 -5.02
C PHE A 24 -4.10 10.58 -5.79
N PRO A 25 -4.66 9.52 -5.16
CA PRO A 25 -5.50 8.57 -5.89
C PRO A 25 -6.78 9.22 -6.40
N LEU A 26 -7.31 10.23 -5.71
CA LEU A 26 -8.47 10.99 -6.20
C LEU A 26 -8.17 11.60 -7.57
N LEU A 27 -7.07 12.33 -7.72
CA LEU A 27 -6.77 13.02 -8.98
C LEU A 27 -6.36 12.05 -10.11
N ILE A 28 -5.62 10.99 -9.79
CA ILE A 28 -5.11 10.04 -10.79
C ILE A 28 -6.18 9.04 -11.25
N LEU A 29 -7.03 8.55 -10.33
CA LEU A 29 -8.00 7.49 -10.61
C LEU A 29 -9.41 8.00 -10.90
N ILE A 30 -9.60 9.30 -11.18
CA ILE A 30 -10.88 9.80 -11.69
C ILE A 30 -11.03 9.47 -13.19
N ASN A 31 -9.96 9.63 -13.97
CA ASN A 31 -10.03 9.45 -15.42
C ASN A 31 -10.15 7.96 -15.80
N THR A 32 -11.18 7.60 -16.56
CA THR A 32 -11.43 6.23 -17.03
C THR A 32 -10.34 5.71 -17.96
N ASP A 33 -9.70 6.57 -18.75
CA ASP A 33 -8.63 6.17 -19.65
C ASP A 33 -7.36 5.83 -18.88
N PHE A 34 -7.08 6.59 -17.81
CA PHE A 34 -5.94 6.33 -16.93
C PHE A 34 -6.08 5.01 -16.18
N LYS A 35 -7.31 4.58 -15.85
CA LYS A 35 -7.57 3.27 -15.22
C LYS A 35 -7.19 2.09 -16.11
N ARG A 36 -7.08 2.28 -17.43
CA ARG A 36 -6.70 1.22 -18.39
C ARG A 36 -5.19 1.19 -18.65
N LEU A 37 -4.44 2.20 -18.19
CA LEU A 37 -3.00 2.26 -18.33
C LEU A 37 -2.32 1.52 -17.17
N SER A 38 -1.68 0.39 -17.45
CA SER A 38 -1.05 -0.45 -16.43
C SER A 38 0.00 0.30 -15.59
N TRP A 39 0.78 1.21 -16.20
CA TRP A 39 1.77 1.99 -15.46
C TRP A 39 1.15 2.96 -14.46
N VAL A 40 -0.01 3.56 -14.78
CA VAL A 40 -0.75 4.46 -13.89
C VAL A 40 -1.31 3.67 -12.70
N ILE A 41 -1.89 2.50 -12.95
CA ILE A 41 -2.42 1.61 -11.90
C ILE A 41 -1.28 1.15 -10.97
N VAL A 42 -0.14 0.73 -11.52
CA VAL A 42 1.02 0.29 -10.72
C VAL A 42 1.54 1.44 -9.86
N MET A 43 1.72 2.63 -10.44
CA MET A 43 2.19 3.80 -9.72
C MET A 43 1.21 4.23 -8.61
N ALA A 44 -0.10 4.25 -8.90
CA ALA A 44 -1.13 4.52 -7.90
C ALA A 44 -1.12 3.49 -6.76
N GLY A 45 -1.02 2.20 -7.09
CA GLY A 45 -0.93 1.12 -6.11
C GLY A 45 0.30 1.26 -5.19
N VAL A 46 1.47 1.58 -5.73
CA VAL A 46 2.69 1.78 -4.94
C VAL A 46 2.53 2.96 -3.98
N VAL A 47 1.98 4.09 -4.44
CA VAL A 47 1.77 5.26 -3.58
C VAL A 47 0.79 4.97 -2.45
N ILE A 48 -0.32 4.26 -2.73
CA ILE A 48 -1.31 3.87 -1.71
C ILE A 48 -0.68 2.93 -0.67
N LEU A 49 0.11 1.94 -1.10
CA LEU A 49 0.79 1.03 -0.17
C LEU A 49 1.78 1.77 0.75
N LEU A 50 2.56 2.69 0.20
CA LEU A 50 3.46 3.53 0.99
C LEU A 50 2.70 4.46 1.93
N GLY A 51 1.59 5.04 1.48
CA GLY A 51 0.74 5.89 2.31
C GLY A 51 0.15 5.13 3.50
N HIS A 52 -0.32 3.90 3.30
CA HIS A 52 -0.80 3.05 4.39
C HIS A 52 0.31 2.58 5.33
N TYR A 53 1.54 2.38 4.84
CA TYR A 53 2.66 2.16 5.74
C TYR A 53 2.89 3.38 6.66
N VAL A 54 2.81 4.61 6.11
CA VAL A 54 2.91 5.85 6.89
C VAL A 54 1.76 5.98 7.89
N ASP A 55 0.55 5.50 7.58
CA ASP A 55 -0.55 5.45 8.56
C ASP A 55 -0.17 4.64 9.80
N PHE A 56 0.34 3.41 9.62
CA PHE A 56 0.79 2.56 10.73
C PHE A 56 1.96 3.21 11.50
N PHE A 57 2.90 3.82 10.77
CA PHE A 57 4.02 4.54 11.36
C PHE A 57 3.53 5.67 12.29
N ASN A 58 2.58 6.49 11.83
CA ASN A 58 1.99 7.60 12.59
C ASN A 58 1.14 7.15 13.79
N MET A 59 0.55 5.96 13.72
CA MET A 59 -0.21 5.40 14.83
C MET A 59 0.72 4.98 15.98
N ILE A 60 1.81 4.29 15.66
CA ILE A 60 2.64 3.56 16.64
C ILE A 60 3.82 4.40 17.14
N MET A 61 4.60 5.02 16.25
CA MET A 61 5.87 5.69 16.60
C MET A 61 5.76 6.79 17.67
N PRO A 62 4.75 7.68 17.64
CA PRO A 62 4.60 8.71 18.67
C PRO A 62 4.37 8.12 20.08
N GLY A 63 3.82 6.90 20.16
CA GLY A 63 3.55 6.22 21.43
C GLY A 63 4.74 5.44 21.98
N THR A 64 5.70 5.06 21.13
CA THR A 64 6.86 4.25 21.53
C THR A 64 8.14 5.07 21.69
N VAL A 65 8.40 5.99 20.75
CA VAL A 65 9.67 6.74 20.69
C VAL A 65 9.50 8.26 20.77
N GLY A 66 8.25 8.77 20.72
CA GLY A 66 7.97 10.20 20.92
C GLY A 66 8.67 11.09 19.89
N ASP A 67 9.54 11.98 20.34
CA ASP A 67 10.31 12.93 19.50
C ASP A 67 11.57 12.31 18.87
N LYS A 68 11.97 11.11 19.26
CA LYS A 68 13.20 10.44 18.79
C LYS A 68 13.00 9.57 17.54
N TRP A 69 11.98 9.87 16.74
CA TRP A 69 11.67 9.10 15.55
C TRP A 69 12.57 9.50 14.38
N PHE A 70 12.96 8.51 13.59
CA PHE A 70 13.60 8.72 12.29
C PHE A 70 13.42 7.46 11.45
N ILE A 71 13.40 7.62 10.13
CA ILE A 71 13.41 6.50 9.19
C ILE A 71 14.86 6.09 8.99
N GLY A 72 15.33 5.17 9.85
CA GLY A 72 16.70 4.69 9.88
C GLY A 72 16.88 3.30 9.27
N VAL A 73 18.08 2.75 9.50
CA VAL A 73 18.45 1.39 9.06
C VAL A 73 17.47 0.34 9.61
N SER A 74 17.06 0.45 10.88
CA SER A 74 16.14 -0.51 11.50
C SER A 74 14.78 -0.56 10.81
N GLU A 75 14.21 0.60 10.47
CA GLU A 75 12.92 0.70 9.78
C GLU A 75 13.03 0.09 8.38
N ILE A 76 14.03 0.51 7.60
CA ILE A 76 14.24 0.02 6.22
C ILE A 76 14.53 -1.49 6.21
N ALA A 77 15.38 -1.98 7.12
CA ALA A 77 15.74 -3.40 7.18
C ALA A 77 14.52 -4.26 7.53
N SER A 78 13.67 -3.83 8.46
CA SER A 78 12.46 -4.57 8.80
C SER A 78 11.47 -4.65 7.64
N ILE A 79 11.25 -3.54 6.91
CA ILE A 79 10.39 -3.52 5.72
C ILE A 79 10.95 -4.46 4.65
N LEU A 80 12.24 -4.37 4.33
CA LEU A 80 12.85 -5.21 3.30
C LEU A 80 12.83 -6.70 3.67
N PHE A 81 13.03 -7.02 4.94
CA PHE A 81 12.93 -8.40 5.43
C PHE A 81 11.52 -8.97 5.22
N PHE A 82 10.48 -8.26 5.68
CA PHE A 82 9.10 -8.72 5.52
C PHE A 82 8.63 -8.68 4.07
N LEU A 83 9.10 -7.72 3.27
CA LEU A 83 8.82 -7.67 1.83
C LEU A 83 9.39 -8.90 1.11
N GLY A 84 10.65 -9.25 1.39
CA GLY A 84 11.29 -10.44 0.84
C GLY A 84 10.57 -11.73 1.25
N LEU A 85 10.21 -11.85 2.53
CA LEU A 85 9.45 -12.98 3.05
C LEU A 85 8.07 -13.08 2.40
N PHE A 86 7.37 -11.97 2.26
CA PHE A 86 6.05 -11.92 1.62
C PHE A 86 6.12 -12.38 0.17
N ILE A 87 7.06 -11.82 -0.62
CA ILE A 87 7.27 -12.22 -2.01
C ILE A 87 7.58 -13.72 -2.09
N PHE A 88 8.52 -14.21 -1.27
CA PHE A 88 8.91 -15.62 -1.26
C PHE A 88 7.72 -16.55 -0.98
N VAL A 89 6.94 -16.27 0.06
CA VAL A 89 5.79 -17.10 0.47
C VAL A 89 4.70 -17.07 -0.59
N VAL A 90 4.35 -15.90 -1.11
CA VAL A 90 3.27 -15.75 -2.12
C VAL A 90 3.64 -16.48 -3.41
N PHE A 91 4.84 -16.24 -3.96
CA PHE A 91 5.24 -16.90 -5.20
C PHE A 91 5.43 -18.41 -5.02
N THR A 92 5.89 -18.88 -3.86
CA THR A 92 5.94 -20.31 -3.54
C THR A 92 4.55 -20.92 -3.40
N ALA A 93 3.56 -20.19 -2.90
CA ALA A 93 2.18 -20.67 -2.83
C ALA A 93 1.54 -20.78 -4.22
N LEU A 94 1.83 -19.82 -5.11
CA LEU A 94 1.31 -19.81 -6.49
C LEU A 94 1.78 -21.03 -7.31
N THR A 95 2.91 -21.67 -6.98
CA THR A 95 3.36 -22.89 -7.67
C THR A 95 2.59 -24.15 -7.26
N LYS A 96 1.84 -24.11 -6.16
CA LYS A 96 1.17 -25.29 -5.59
C LYS A 96 -0.19 -25.60 -6.22
N ALA A 97 -0.74 -24.69 -7.03
CA ALA A 97 -2.04 -24.86 -7.67
C ALA A 97 -2.09 -24.18 -9.05
N PRO A 98 -2.94 -24.65 -9.98
CA PRO A 98 -3.13 -23.96 -11.25
C PRO A 98 -3.79 -22.58 -11.05
N LEU A 99 -3.30 -21.57 -11.76
CA LEU A 99 -3.79 -20.18 -11.66
C LEU A 99 -5.26 -20.03 -12.11
N LEU A 100 -5.71 -20.85 -13.05
CA LEU A 100 -7.10 -20.86 -13.50
C LEU A 100 -7.86 -22.02 -12.84
N ALA A 101 -8.89 -21.66 -12.08
CA ALA A 101 -9.81 -22.63 -11.50
C ALA A 101 -10.50 -23.44 -12.60
N LYS A 102 -10.70 -24.74 -12.39
CA LYS A 102 -11.49 -25.57 -13.33
C LYS A 102 -12.92 -25.69 -12.81
N ARG A 103 -13.89 -25.73 -13.74
CA ARG A 103 -15.28 -26.14 -13.47
C ARG A 103 -16.05 -25.18 -12.53
N ASN A 104 -15.74 -23.88 -12.59
CA ASN A 104 -16.52 -22.83 -11.93
C ASN A 104 -17.69 -22.41 -12.84
N PRO A 105 -18.95 -22.38 -12.37
CA PRO A 105 -20.12 -22.00 -13.17
C PRO A 105 -20.01 -20.67 -13.92
N PHE A 106 -19.25 -19.71 -13.38
CA PHE A 106 -19.10 -18.35 -13.91
C PHE A 106 -17.78 -18.14 -14.68
N ILE A 107 -16.99 -19.18 -14.93
CA ILE A 107 -15.68 -19.00 -15.55
C ILE A 107 -15.77 -18.59 -17.02
N GLU A 108 -16.75 -19.11 -17.76
CA GLU A 108 -16.90 -18.79 -19.18
C GLU A 108 -17.34 -17.34 -19.39
N GLU A 109 -18.27 -16.82 -18.59
CA GLU A 109 -18.64 -15.39 -18.65
C GLU A 109 -17.47 -14.47 -18.31
N SER A 110 -16.65 -14.81 -17.29
CA SER A 110 -15.52 -13.97 -16.86
C SER A 110 -14.41 -13.85 -17.92
N LYS A 111 -14.22 -14.88 -18.75
CA LYS A 111 -13.22 -14.87 -19.84
C LYS A 111 -13.59 -13.89 -20.95
N HIS A 112 -14.88 -13.62 -21.12
CA HIS A 112 -15.41 -12.69 -22.12
C HIS A 112 -15.78 -11.33 -21.51
N PHE A 113 -15.39 -11.08 -20.26
CA PHE A 113 -15.71 -9.84 -19.57
C PHE A 113 -15.07 -8.63 -20.26
N HIS A 114 -15.88 -7.61 -20.49
CA HIS A 114 -15.49 -6.31 -21.02
C HIS A 114 -16.29 -5.23 -20.30
N TYR A 115 -15.62 -4.12 -20.00
CA TYR A 115 -16.15 -2.91 -19.38
C TYR A 115 -15.42 -1.71 -19.98
#